data_AF-G7EGT3-F1
#
_entry.id   AF-G7EGT3-F1
#
_cell.length_a   1.000
_cell.length_b   1.000
_cell.length_c   1.000
_cell.angle_alpha   90.00
_cell.angle_beta   90.00
_cell.angle_gamma   90.00
#
_symmetry.space_group_name_H-M   'P 1'
#
loop_
_entity.id
_entity.type
_entity.pdbx_description
1 polymer ?
#
loop_
_entity_poly.entity_id
_entity_poly.type
_entity_poly.pdbx_seq_one_letter_code
_entity_poly.pdbx_strand_id
1 'polypeptide(L)' 'MLSQSIHGKGAFRRFKTVLEKLGLVDEWYKYRGQKLRGFVEFWCKENKIDFE' A
#
# COMPACT_ATOMS: atom_id res chain seq x y z
N MET A 1 0.37 13.03 14.60
CA MET A 1 -0.26 13.49 13.33
C MET A 1 -0.50 12.34 12.34
N LEU A 2 0.50 11.49 12.05
CA LEU A 2 0.33 10.28 11.23
C LEU A 2 -0.54 9.18 11.87
N SER A 3 -0.40 8.93 13.18
CA SER A 3 -1.15 7.89 13.91
C SER A 3 -2.67 8.12 13.93
N GLN A 4 -3.13 9.37 13.86
CA GLN A 4 -4.55 9.73 13.76
C GLN A 4 -5.09 9.62 12.31
N SER A 5 -4.19 9.51 11.35
CA SER A 5 -4.52 9.41 9.92
C SER A 5 -4.75 7.98 9.47
N ILE A 6 -4.44 6.97 10.28
CA ILE A 6 -4.58 5.54 9.92
C ILE A 6 -5.78 4.84 10.58
N HIS A 7 -6.56 5.56 11.39
CA HIS A 7 -7.71 5.02 12.11
C HIS A 7 -9.02 5.75 11.75
N GLY A 8 -10.13 5.00 11.74
CA GLY A 8 -11.49 5.52 11.52
C GLY A 8 -11.84 5.86 10.06
N LYS A 9 -13.08 6.30 9.84
CA LYS A 9 -13.60 6.63 8.51
C LYS A 9 -12.73 7.72 7.85
N GLY A 10 -12.32 7.46 6.61
CA GLY A 10 -11.49 8.41 5.84
C GLY A 10 -10.02 8.48 6.25
N ALA A 11 -9.52 7.55 7.07
CA ALA A 11 -8.10 7.41 7.38
C ALA A 11 -7.23 7.42 6.12
N PHE A 12 -7.50 6.51 5.19
CA PHE A 12 -6.76 6.42 3.93
C PHE A 12 -6.82 7.72 3.11
N ARG A 13 -7.97 8.41 3.10
CA ARG A 13 -8.10 9.72 2.43
C ARG A 13 -7.14 10.74 3.04
N ARG A 14 -7.10 10.86 4.38
CA ARG A 14 -6.19 11.79 5.08
C ARG A 14 -4.72 11.44 4.80
N PHE A 15 -4.38 10.16 4.84
CA PHE A 15 -3.05 9.68 4.49
C PHE A 15 -2.65 10.06 3.05
N LYS A 16 -3.52 9.80 2.06
CA LYS A 16 -3.28 10.18 0.66
C LYS A 16 -3.10 11.69 0.49
N THR A 17 -3.93 12.50 1.15
CA THR A 17 -3.80 13.97 1.12
C THR A 17 -2.46 14.45 1.68
N VAL A 18 -1.91 13.78 2.70
CA VAL A 18 -0.57 14.10 3.22
C VAL A 18 0.50 13.75 2.19
N LEU A 19 0.40 12.59 1.54
CA LEU A 19 1.34 12.21 0.47
C LEU A 19 1.31 13.19 -0.71
N GLU A 20 0.12 13.63 -1.12
CA GLU A 20 -0.07 14.64 -2.18
C GLU A 20 0.66 15.96 -1.82
N LYS A 21 0.48 16.44 -0.59
CA LYS A 21 1.17 17.66 -0.11
C LYS A 21 2.69 17.52 -0.04
N LEU A 22 3.20 16.31 0.15
CA LEU A 22 4.63 16.02 0.21
C LEU A 22 5.23 15.65 -1.16
N GLY A 23 4.40 15.53 -2.20
CA GLY A 23 4.84 15.06 -3.51
C GLY A 23 5.30 13.59 -3.55
N LEU A 24 4.84 12.75 -2.60
CA LEU A 24 5.30 11.37 -2.40
C LEU A 24 4.29 10.31 -2.88
N VAL A 25 3.31 10.72 -3.70
CA VAL A 25 2.20 9.86 -4.12
C VAL A 25 2.69 8.72 -5.00
N ASP A 26 3.61 9.01 -5.91
CA ASP A 26 4.12 8.04 -6.88
C ASP A 26 5.04 7.02 -6.20
N GLU A 27 5.90 7.46 -5.29
CA GLU A 27 6.73 6.59 -4.46
C GLU A 27 5.87 5.67 -3.59
N TRP A 28 4.78 6.19 -3.03
CA TRP A 28 3.84 5.36 -2.29
C TRP A 28 3.18 4.29 -3.16
N TYR A 29 2.71 4.65 -4.36
CA TYR A 29 2.11 3.67 -5.26
C TYR A 29 3.12 2.61 -5.72
N LYS A 30 4.36 3.01 -5.99
CA LYS A 30 5.46 2.08 -6.29
C LYS A 30 5.74 1.13 -5.13
N TYR A 31 5.88 1.66 -3.92
CA TYR A 31 6.09 0.86 -2.71
C TYR A 31 4.93 -0.12 -2.46
N ARG A 32 3.69 0.37 -2.53
CA ARG A 32 2.48 -0.45 -2.35
C ARG A 32 2.40 -1.57 -3.39
N GLY A 33 2.69 -1.26 -4.66
CA GLY A 33 2.69 -2.24 -5.74
C GLY A 33 3.72 -3.35 -5.50
N GLN A 34 4.96 -2.99 -5.13
CA GLN A 34 6.01 -3.96 -4.83
C GLN A 34 5.65 -4.86 -3.64
N LYS A 35 5.11 -4.29 -2.57
CA LYS A 35 4.69 -5.06 -1.39
C LYS A 35 3.50 -5.96 -1.68
N LEU A 36 2.53 -5.48 -2.46
CA LEU A 36 1.39 -6.30 -2.87
C LEU A 36 1.84 -7.47 -3.76
N ARG A 37 2.73 -7.21 -4.73
CA ARG A 37 3.32 -8.26 -5.56
C ARG A 37 4.01 -9.31 -4.70
N GLY A 38 4.94 -8.92 -3.83
CA GLY A 38 5.64 -9.88 -2.96
C GLY A 38 4.71 -10.69 -2.06
N PHE A 39 3.62 -10.08 -1.56
CA PHE A 39 2.60 -10.81 -0.81
C PHE A 39 1.85 -11.82 -1.68
N VAL A 40 1.44 -11.44 -2.89
CA VAL A 40 0.75 -12.34 -3.83
C VAL A 40 1.66 -13.50 -4.24
N GLU A 41 2.92 -13.22 -4.59
CA GLU A 41 3.90 -14.25 -4.96
C GLU A 41 4.12 -15.25 -3.80
N PHE A 42 4.26 -14.74 -2.57
CA PHE A 42 4.35 -15.58 -1.37
C PHE A 42 3.10 -16.44 -1.20
N TRP A 43 1.91 -15.84 -1.29
CA TRP A 43 0.65 -16.56 -1.12
C TRP A 43 0.47 -17.63 -2.20
N CYS A 44 0.75 -17.32 -3.47
CA CYS A 44 0.69 -18.29 -4.57
C CYS A 44 1.63 -19.47 -4.33
N LYS A 45 2.87 -19.22 -3.91
CA LYS A 45 3.84 -20.26 -3.57
C LYS A 45 3.32 -21.19 -2.46
N GLU A 46 2.81 -20.62 -1.37
CA GLU A 46 2.28 -21.41 -0.24
C GLU A 46 1.07 -22.26 -0.65
N ASN A 47 0.29 -21.79 -1.62
CA ASN A 47 -0.91 -22.47 -2.13
C ASN A 47 -0.64 -23.32 -3.39
N LYS A 48 0.62 -23.41 -3.84
CA LYS A 48 1.02 -24.16 -5.06
C LYS A 48 0.25 -23.71 -6.31
N ILE A 49 0.03 -22.40 -6.44
CA ILE A 49 -0.59 -21.77 -7.59
C ILE A 49 0.53 -21.17 -8.44
N ASP A 50 0.67 -21.66 -9.67
CA ASP A 50 1.57 -21.09 -10.65
C ASP A 50 0.98 -19.79 -11.23
N PHE A 51 1.83 -18.79 -11.42
CA PHE A 51 1.49 -17.51 -12.06
C PHE A 51 2.64 -17.10 -12.98
N GLU A 52 2.32 -16.40 -14.08
CA GLU A 52 3.24 -15.96 -15.13
C GLU A 52 3.80 -14.55 -14.87
#